data_AF-A0A9D5KF26-F1
#
_entry.id   AF-A0A9D5KF26-F1
#
_cell.length_a   1.000
_cell.length_b   1.000
_cell.length_c   1.000
_cell.angle_alpha   90.00
_cell.angle_beta   90.00
_cell.angle_gamma   90.00
#
_symmetry.space_group_name_H-M   'P 1'
#
loop_
_entity.id
_entity.type
_entity.pdbx_description
1 polymer ?
#
loop_
_entity_poly.entity_id
_entity_poly.type
_entity_poly.pdbx_seq_one_letter_code
_entity_poly.pdbx_strand_id
1 'polypeptide(L)'
;MFFATAFAQGLGKRTPYNVPLLKMTLASDNQHDDFKQVKVAIDGTEEYALITRYHDFHVKTTRMGVERTQYQEAPDRAFVITEFEAKQLERVVGSFISTLEDFEKDLKKRRWGRCRHLDAFLPRFLKRFYFLVCAARNSLHAMPRVGRIPDTAYDVSLSSPKTDRRILMWQQKSDYIIKLRIISKELAYQLEQWRKKELNTSRRNPEIAYSAKAEEAYSLFVRMYFNFRPPPPVPPEGKHL
;
A
#
# COMPACT_ATOMS: atom_id res chain seq x y z
N MET A 1 -24.07 36.87 19.17
CA MET A 1 -23.91 35.67 18.33
C MET A 1 -22.41 35.36 18.30
N PHE A 2 -21.94 34.51 19.22
CA PHE A 2 -20.52 34.20 19.38
C PHE A 2 -20.09 33.19 18.31
N PHE A 3 -19.32 33.65 17.32
CA PHE A 3 -18.53 32.74 16.49
C PHE A 3 -17.34 32.28 17.32
N ALA A 4 -17.41 31.07 17.85
CA ALA A 4 -16.25 30.38 18.38
C ALA A 4 -15.29 30.08 17.21
N THR A 5 -14.27 30.91 17.05
CA THR A 5 -13.05 30.58 16.32
C THR A 5 -12.38 29.42 17.06
N ALA A 6 -12.74 28.20 16.68
CA ALA A 6 -12.05 27.01 17.15
C ALA A 6 -10.60 27.10 16.68
N PHE A 7 -9.73 27.38 17.65
CA PHE A 7 -8.28 27.36 17.60
C PHE A 7 -7.75 26.36 16.57
N ALA A 8 -6.83 26.83 15.71
CA ALA A 8 -5.80 25.97 15.14
C ALA A 8 -4.98 25.39 16.29
N GLN A 9 -5.48 24.33 16.93
CA GLN A 9 -4.69 23.50 17.81
C GLN A 9 -3.52 23.00 16.97
N GLY A 10 -2.29 23.34 17.37
CA GLY A 10 -1.10 22.75 16.77
C GLY A 10 -1.27 21.23 16.72
N LEU A 11 -0.64 20.59 15.73
CA LEU A 11 -0.70 19.14 15.45
C LEU A 11 -0.30 18.20 16.62
N GLY A 12 -0.06 18.72 17.81
CA GLY A 12 0.43 18.01 18.99
C GLY A 12 1.85 17.50 18.81
N LYS A 13 2.29 16.61 19.70
CA LYS A 13 3.50 15.79 19.49
C LYS A 13 3.11 14.51 18.77
N ARG A 14 4.04 13.93 17.98
CA ARG A 14 3.85 12.57 17.44
C ARG A 14 3.78 11.59 18.61
N THR A 15 2.92 10.58 18.49
CA THR A 15 2.73 9.55 19.51
C THR A 15 3.21 8.22 18.92
N PRO A 16 4.43 7.77 19.26
CA PRO A 16 4.95 6.50 18.77
C PRO A 16 4.06 5.32 19.15
N TYR A 17 3.95 4.36 18.26
CA TYR A 17 3.30 3.08 18.52
C TYR A 17 3.80 2.01 17.56
N ASN A 18 3.57 0.75 17.89
CA ASN A 18 3.91 -0.34 16.99
C ASN A 18 2.97 -0.34 15.78
N VAL A 19 3.46 0.12 14.63
CA VAL A 19 2.71 0.15 13.37
C VAL A 19 2.75 -1.27 12.79
N PRO A 20 1.61 -1.96 12.60
CA PRO A 20 1.57 -3.37 12.21
C PRO A 20 1.80 -3.56 10.69
N LEU A 21 2.67 -2.75 10.08
CA LEU A 21 2.99 -2.84 8.65
C LEU A 21 4.19 -3.75 8.42
N LEU A 22 4.03 -4.73 7.54
CA LEU A 22 5.13 -5.58 7.10
C LEU A 22 6.20 -4.75 6.37
N LYS A 23 7.47 -5.04 6.66
CA LYS A 23 8.58 -4.34 6.02
C LYS A 23 8.81 -4.85 4.60
N MET A 24 8.57 -3.98 3.62
CA MET A 24 8.96 -4.20 2.22
C MET A 24 10.13 -3.29 1.81
N THR A 25 10.92 -3.64 0.80
CA THR A 25 11.94 -2.77 0.18
C THR A 25 11.89 -2.90 -1.33
N LEU A 26 12.05 -1.80 -2.07
CA LEU A 26 12.16 -1.83 -3.54
C LEU A 26 13.62 -1.75 -3.91
N ALA A 27 14.02 -2.56 -4.89
CA ALA A 27 15.21 -2.27 -5.67
C ALA A 27 14.74 -1.80 -7.06
N SER A 28 15.00 -0.53 -7.37
CA SER A 28 14.81 0.05 -8.69
C SER A 28 16.12 0.00 -9.47
N ASP A 29 16.02 -0.08 -10.80
CA ASP A 29 17.16 0.26 -11.65
C ASP A 29 17.25 1.79 -11.76
N ASN A 30 18.45 2.36 -11.65
CA ASN A 30 18.62 3.82 -11.50
C ASN A 30 18.32 4.62 -12.78
N GLN A 31 17.94 3.97 -13.88
CA GLN A 31 17.86 4.60 -15.20
C GLN A 31 16.47 4.64 -15.83
N HIS A 32 15.53 3.80 -15.38
CA HIS A 32 14.17 3.82 -15.88
C HIS A 32 13.20 3.72 -14.72
N ASP A 33 12.00 4.28 -14.91
CA ASP A 33 10.90 4.32 -13.95
C ASP A 33 10.28 2.92 -13.71
N ASP A 34 11.13 1.90 -13.75
CA ASP A 34 10.90 0.47 -13.77
C ASP A 34 11.47 -0.17 -12.49
N PHE A 35 10.70 -1.03 -11.82
CA PHE A 35 11.15 -1.73 -10.62
C PHE A 35 11.67 -3.11 -11.01
N LYS A 36 12.79 -3.52 -10.40
CA LYS A 36 13.39 -4.83 -10.66
C LYS A 36 12.81 -5.92 -9.76
N GLN A 37 12.64 -5.60 -8.47
CA GLN A 37 12.19 -6.57 -7.47
C GLN A 37 11.64 -5.89 -6.21
N VAL A 38 10.73 -6.60 -5.53
CA VAL A 38 10.22 -6.25 -4.21
C VAL A 38 10.71 -7.26 -3.19
N LYS A 39 11.46 -6.77 -2.20
CA LYS A 39 11.86 -7.56 -1.03
C LYS A 39 10.77 -7.49 0.03
N VAL A 40 10.23 -8.63 0.44
CA VAL A 40 9.22 -8.77 1.49
C VAL A 40 9.88 -9.46 2.69
N ALA A 41 9.94 -8.80 3.85
CA ALA A 41 10.49 -9.39 5.07
C ALA A 41 9.57 -10.49 5.63
N ILE A 42 10.15 -11.51 6.26
CA ILE A 42 9.40 -12.54 6.99
C ILE A 42 9.48 -12.21 8.49
N ASP A 43 8.33 -11.97 9.11
CA ASP A 43 8.24 -11.47 10.48
C ASP A 43 9.01 -12.32 11.49
N GLY A 44 9.74 -11.64 12.39
CA GLY A 44 10.51 -12.27 13.45
C GLY A 44 11.76 -13.03 12.98
N THR A 45 12.14 -12.91 11.71
CA THR A 45 13.30 -13.60 11.12
C THR A 45 14.20 -12.64 10.34
N GLU A 46 15.42 -13.11 10.01
CA GLU A 46 16.29 -12.44 9.02
C GLU A 46 15.96 -12.82 7.57
N GLU A 47 14.96 -13.67 7.38
CA GLU A 47 14.55 -14.19 6.07
C GLU A 47 13.73 -13.16 5.29
N TYR A 48 13.76 -13.30 3.96
CA TYR A 48 12.97 -12.48 3.07
C TYR A 48 12.62 -13.20 1.77
N ALA A 49 11.50 -12.80 1.18
CA ALA A 49 11.16 -13.13 -0.18
C ALA A 49 11.59 -12.00 -1.12
N LEU A 50 12.12 -12.34 -2.29
CA LEU A 50 12.29 -11.44 -3.42
C LEU A 50 11.24 -11.84 -4.46
N ILE A 51 10.29 -10.94 -4.68
CA ILE A 51 9.29 -11.08 -5.75
C ILE A 51 9.80 -10.29 -6.95
N THR A 52 10.00 -10.96 -8.07
CA THR A 52 10.49 -10.34 -9.31
C THR A 52 9.45 -10.50 -10.42
N ARG A 53 9.86 -10.42 -11.69
CA ARG A 53 8.98 -10.68 -12.84
C ARG A 53 9.03 -12.11 -13.34
N TYR A 54 10.10 -12.83 -13.02
CA TYR A 54 10.41 -14.12 -13.67
C TYR A 54 10.94 -15.16 -12.70
N HIS A 55 11.65 -14.71 -11.66
CA HIS A 55 12.35 -15.59 -10.74
C HIS A 55 12.17 -15.08 -9.32
N ASP A 56 11.35 -15.79 -8.56
CA ASP A 56 11.14 -15.48 -7.17
C ASP A 56 12.15 -16.22 -6.30
N PHE A 57 12.55 -15.59 -5.20
CA PHE A 57 13.53 -16.17 -4.30
C PHE A 57 13.06 -16.11 -2.86
N HIS A 58 13.18 -17.21 -2.14
CA HIS A 58 13.23 -17.19 -0.68
C HIS A 58 14.69 -17.18 -0.26
N VAL A 59 15.06 -16.21 0.56
CA VAL A 59 16.43 -16.02 1.03
C VAL A 59 16.47 -16.13 2.54
N LYS A 60 17.36 -16.99 3.03
CA LYS A 60 17.56 -17.26 4.45
C LYS A 60 19.03 -17.07 4.81
N THR A 61 19.28 -16.23 5.83
CA THR A 61 20.61 -16.12 6.43
C THR A 61 20.77 -17.25 7.45
N THR A 62 21.80 -18.06 7.28
CA THR A 62 22.16 -19.15 8.19
C THR A 62 23.54 -18.88 8.78
N ARG A 63 23.95 -19.67 9.79
CA ARG A 63 25.32 -19.61 10.35
C ARG A 63 26.41 -19.90 9.31
N MET A 64 26.09 -20.59 8.21
CA MET A 64 27.03 -20.96 7.15
C MET A 64 26.99 -20.01 5.94
N GLY A 65 26.19 -18.94 6.00
CA GLY A 65 26.04 -17.99 4.89
C GLY A 65 24.58 -17.87 4.42
N VAL A 66 24.40 -17.48 3.16
CA VAL A 66 23.08 -17.19 2.59
C VAL A 66 22.57 -18.38 1.77
N GLU A 67 21.45 -18.94 2.18
CA GLU A 67 20.71 -19.95 1.42
C GLU A 67 19.65 -19.25 0.55
N ARG A 68 19.56 -19.66 -0.72
CA ARG A 68 18.60 -19.10 -1.70
C ARG A 68 17.84 -20.23 -2.36
N THR A 69 16.54 -20.23 -2.19
CA THR A 69 15.62 -21.13 -2.89
C THR A 69 14.94 -20.35 -4.00
N GLN A 70 15.16 -20.76 -5.24
CA GLN A 70 14.52 -20.15 -6.41
C GLN A 70 13.21 -20.86 -6.72
N TYR A 71 12.16 -20.07 -6.94
CA TYR A 71 10.88 -20.51 -7.45
C TYR A 71 10.81 -20.04 -8.92
N GLN A 72 10.92 -20.99 -9.84
CA GLN A 72 10.80 -20.72 -11.27
C GLN A 72 9.36 -20.90 -11.73
N GLU A 73 8.92 -19.98 -12.58
CA GLU A 73 7.60 -20.02 -13.18
C GLU A 73 7.68 -20.56 -14.60
N ALA A 74 6.69 -21.37 -14.97
CA ALA A 74 6.52 -21.75 -16.36
C ALA A 74 6.04 -20.51 -17.15
N PRO A 75 6.60 -20.23 -18.35
CA PRO A 75 6.30 -18.99 -19.08
C PRO A 75 4.82 -18.76 -19.38
N ASP A 76 4.05 -19.83 -19.53
CA ASP A 76 2.60 -19.83 -19.77
C ASP A 76 1.78 -19.35 -18.56
N ARG A 77 2.38 -19.31 -17.36
CA ARG A 77 1.72 -18.88 -16.11
C ARG A 77 2.27 -17.59 -15.53
N ALA A 78 3.17 -16.92 -16.25
CA ALA A 78 3.91 -15.77 -15.73
C ALA A 78 3.04 -14.57 -15.33
N PHE A 79 1.76 -14.50 -15.72
CA PHE A 79 0.82 -13.44 -15.34
C PHE A 79 -0.09 -13.80 -14.16
N VAL A 80 0.02 -15.03 -13.67
CA VAL A 80 -0.82 -15.56 -12.61
C VAL A 80 -0.03 -15.60 -11.31
N ILE A 81 -0.61 -15.06 -10.24
CA ILE A 81 0.02 -15.07 -8.91
C ILE A 81 0.38 -16.52 -8.52
N THR A 82 1.62 -16.85 -8.21
CA THR A 82 1.96 -18.22 -7.78
C THR A 82 1.52 -18.50 -6.34
N GLU A 83 1.63 -19.76 -5.89
CA GLU A 83 1.40 -20.08 -4.48
C GLU A 83 2.40 -19.36 -3.56
N PHE A 84 3.66 -19.24 -4.00
CA PHE A 84 4.69 -18.52 -3.26
C PHE A 84 4.35 -17.03 -3.13
N GLU A 85 4.01 -16.38 -4.24
CA GLU A 85 3.60 -14.97 -4.25
C GLU A 85 2.32 -14.73 -3.45
N ALA A 86 1.32 -15.60 -3.61
CA ALA A 86 0.07 -15.54 -2.84
C ALA A 86 0.33 -15.56 -1.34
N LYS A 87 1.24 -16.42 -0.88
CA LYS A 87 1.65 -16.49 0.54
C LYS A 87 2.31 -15.20 1.02
N GLN A 88 3.14 -14.55 0.21
CA GLN A 88 3.76 -13.28 0.61
C GLN A 88 2.76 -12.12 0.55
N LEU A 89 1.90 -12.09 -0.46
CA LEU A 89 0.81 -11.12 -0.58
C LEU A 89 -0.16 -11.25 0.60
N GLU A 90 -0.55 -12.47 1.00
CA GLU A 90 -1.45 -12.73 2.14
C GLU A 90 -0.92 -12.06 3.41
N ARG A 91 0.38 -12.22 3.71
CA ARG A 91 1.05 -11.60 4.86
C ARG A 91 1.02 -10.07 4.79
N VAL A 92 1.41 -9.51 3.65
CA VAL A 92 1.43 -8.06 3.43
C VAL A 92 0.02 -7.49 3.55
N VAL A 93 -0.97 -8.13 2.93
CA VAL A 93 -2.38 -7.75 2.97
C VAL A 93 -2.93 -7.83 4.39
N GLY A 94 -2.63 -8.88 5.15
CA GLY A 94 -3.00 -8.98 6.56
C GLY A 94 -2.50 -7.81 7.39
N SER A 95 -1.20 -7.48 7.27
CA SER A 95 -0.57 -6.34 7.93
C SER A 95 -1.21 -5.00 7.54
N PHE A 96 -1.63 -4.87 6.27
CA PHE A 96 -2.25 -3.67 5.74
C PHE A 96 -3.67 -3.50 6.28
N ILE A 97 -4.48 -4.56 6.30
CA ILE A 97 -5.84 -4.55 6.87
C ILE A 97 -5.79 -4.09 8.33
N SER A 98 -4.93 -4.69 9.17
CA SER A 98 -4.78 -4.27 10.57
C SER A 98 -4.38 -2.81 10.71
N THR A 99 -3.50 -2.31 9.84
CA THR A 99 -3.10 -0.90 9.84
C THR A 99 -4.24 0.04 9.45
N LEU A 100 -5.07 -0.34 8.48
CA LEU A 100 -6.24 0.45 8.04
C LEU A 100 -7.30 0.53 9.14
N GLU A 101 -7.52 -0.56 9.88
CA GLU A 101 -8.43 -0.57 11.03
C GLU A 101 -7.95 0.36 12.16
N ASP A 102 -6.66 0.33 12.47
CA ASP A 102 -6.07 1.24 13.45
C ASP A 102 -6.13 2.69 12.99
N PHE A 103 -5.85 2.94 11.71
CA PHE A 103 -5.97 4.27 11.11
C PHE A 103 -7.39 4.81 11.19
N GLU A 104 -8.41 4.02 10.86
CA GLU A 104 -9.82 4.42 10.98
C GLU A 104 -10.19 4.76 12.43
N LYS A 105 -9.79 3.92 13.39
CA LYS A 105 -10.03 4.14 14.82
C LYS A 105 -9.36 5.42 15.30
N ASP A 106 -8.13 5.68 14.86
CA ASP A 106 -7.37 6.88 15.23
C ASP A 106 -7.95 8.14 14.58
N LEU A 107 -8.43 8.08 13.32
CA LEU A 107 -9.19 9.17 12.69
C LEU A 107 -10.49 9.45 13.44
N LYS A 108 -11.27 8.41 13.80
CA LYS A 108 -12.52 8.52 14.55
C LYS A 108 -12.30 9.20 15.91
N LYS A 109 -11.24 8.81 16.61
CA LYS A 109 -10.86 9.36 17.93
C LYS A 109 -10.01 10.62 17.85
N ARG A 110 -9.74 11.14 16.65
CA ARG A 110 -8.89 12.33 16.41
C ARG A 110 -7.51 12.23 17.07
N ARG A 111 -6.91 11.04 17.04
CA ARG A 111 -5.58 10.76 17.61
C ARG A 111 -4.47 11.21 16.65
N TRP A 112 -4.38 12.52 16.43
CA TRP A 112 -3.50 13.12 15.42
C TRP A 112 -2.02 12.78 15.60
N GLY A 113 -1.55 12.67 16.85
CA GLY A 113 -0.18 12.24 17.15
C GLY A 113 0.16 10.86 16.59
N ARG A 114 -0.79 9.92 16.62
CA ARG A 114 -0.66 8.58 16.03
C ARG A 114 -0.78 8.62 14.50
N CYS A 115 -1.72 9.39 13.96
CA CYS A 115 -1.82 9.59 12.50
C CYS A 115 -0.52 10.15 11.90
N ARG A 116 0.12 11.10 12.58
CA ARG A 116 1.43 11.66 12.18
C ARG A 116 2.56 10.66 12.30
N HIS A 117 2.51 9.78 13.30
CA HIS A 117 3.47 8.70 13.42
C HIS A 117 3.33 7.70 12.27
N LEU A 118 2.09 7.27 11.97
CA LEU A 118 1.78 6.36 10.87
C LEU A 118 2.20 6.90 9.50
N ASP A 119 1.97 8.19 9.23
CA ASP A 119 2.34 8.83 7.94
C ASP A 119 3.85 8.81 7.66
N ALA A 120 4.71 8.61 8.65
CA ALA A 120 6.14 8.41 8.39
C ALA A 120 6.46 7.06 7.73
N PHE A 121 5.53 6.10 7.79
CA PHE A 121 5.73 4.73 7.30
C PHE A 121 4.78 4.37 6.16
N LEU A 122 3.51 4.76 6.29
CA LEU A 122 2.44 4.33 5.39
C LEU A 122 2.65 4.75 3.92
N PRO A 123 3.04 5.99 3.57
CA PRO A 123 3.31 6.38 2.18
C PRO A 123 4.26 5.45 1.44
N ARG A 124 5.35 5.07 2.13
CA ARG A 124 6.36 4.18 1.60
C ARG A 124 5.84 2.75 1.48
N PHE A 125 5.05 2.30 2.45
CA PHE A 125 4.37 1.01 2.38
C PHE A 125 3.41 0.95 1.18
N LEU A 126 2.56 1.98 0.99
CA LEU A 126 1.62 2.06 -0.13
C LEU A 126 2.36 1.97 -1.47
N LYS A 127 3.41 2.78 -1.67
CA LYS A 127 4.23 2.73 -2.88
C LYS A 127 4.78 1.31 -3.13
N ARG A 128 5.30 0.66 -2.07
CA ARG A 128 5.87 -0.69 -2.14
C ARG A 128 4.81 -1.75 -2.43
N PHE A 129 3.63 -1.62 -1.85
CA PHE A 129 2.50 -2.49 -2.09
C PHE A 129 2.04 -2.42 -3.54
N TYR A 130 1.95 -1.21 -4.13
CA TYR A 130 1.65 -1.02 -5.55
C TYR A 130 2.58 -1.86 -6.44
N PHE A 131 3.89 -1.75 -6.22
CA PHE A 131 4.86 -2.49 -7.01
C PHE A 131 4.90 -3.98 -6.69
N LEU A 132 4.58 -4.40 -5.46
CA LEU A 132 4.47 -5.81 -5.11
C LEU A 132 3.37 -6.49 -5.92
N VAL A 133 2.19 -5.86 -6.04
CA VAL A 133 1.09 -6.41 -6.83
C VAL A 133 1.44 -6.45 -8.32
N CYS A 134 2.12 -5.41 -8.83
CA CYS A 134 2.62 -5.42 -10.21
C CYS A 134 3.68 -6.51 -10.45
N ALA A 135 4.56 -6.77 -9.48
CA ALA A 135 5.57 -7.83 -9.54
C ALA A 135 4.89 -9.19 -9.62
N ALA A 136 3.98 -9.46 -8.67
CA ALA A 136 3.27 -10.72 -8.53
C ALA A 136 2.32 -11.06 -9.70
N ARG A 137 2.10 -10.11 -10.61
CA ARG A 137 1.31 -10.28 -11.82
C ARG A 137 2.12 -10.12 -13.08
N ASN A 138 3.44 -9.98 -12.93
CA ASN A 138 4.37 -9.69 -13.99
C ASN A 138 3.87 -8.60 -14.96
N SER A 139 3.27 -7.55 -14.42
CA SER A 139 2.62 -6.51 -15.22
C SER A 139 2.73 -5.16 -14.53
N LEU A 140 3.37 -4.22 -15.24
CA LEU A 140 3.44 -2.81 -14.84
C LEU A 140 2.07 -2.10 -14.83
N HIS A 141 1.05 -2.77 -15.36
CA HIS A 141 -0.30 -2.22 -15.49
C HIS A 141 -1.31 -3.00 -14.65
N ALA A 142 -0.87 -3.94 -13.82
CA ALA A 142 -1.74 -4.68 -12.91
C ALA A 142 -2.45 -3.76 -11.90
N MET A 143 -1.84 -2.65 -11.52
CA MET A 143 -2.43 -1.67 -10.61
C MET A 143 -2.73 -0.35 -11.34
N PRO A 144 -3.88 0.30 -11.06
CA PRO A 144 -4.23 1.57 -11.72
C PRO A 144 -3.18 2.65 -11.47
N ARG A 145 -2.78 3.39 -12.52
CA ARG A 145 -1.71 4.41 -12.45
C ARG A 145 -1.94 5.47 -11.37
N VAL A 146 -3.20 5.78 -11.04
CA VAL A 146 -3.58 6.72 -9.97
C VAL A 146 -3.11 6.26 -8.59
N GLY A 147 -2.95 4.95 -8.39
CA GLY A 147 -2.37 4.36 -7.18
C GLY A 147 -0.84 4.43 -7.09
N ARG A 148 -0.15 4.85 -8.16
CA ARG A 148 1.31 5.03 -8.17
C ARG A 148 1.69 6.34 -7.50
N ILE A 149 2.31 6.25 -6.33
CA ILE A 149 2.72 7.42 -5.54
C ILE A 149 4.11 7.89 -6.01
N PRO A 150 4.26 9.17 -6.42
CA PRO A 150 5.57 9.71 -6.78
C PRO A 150 6.43 9.97 -5.53
N ASP A 151 7.76 9.88 -5.66
CA ASP A 151 8.67 10.09 -4.52
C ASP A 151 8.61 11.50 -3.94
N THR A 152 8.19 12.48 -4.74
CA THR A 152 8.00 13.85 -4.29
C THR A 152 6.81 14.01 -3.33
N ALA A 153 5.89 13.03 -3.25
CA ALA A 153 4.66 13.15 -2.46
C ALA A 153 4.82 12.92 -0.95
N TYR A 154 5.97 12.39 -0.49
CA TYR A 154 6.25 12.12 0.93
C TYR A 154 7.76 12.25 1.21
N ASP A 155 8.13 12.33 2.49
CA ASP A 155 9.53 12.24 2.91
C ASP A 155 9.68 11.07 3.88
N VAL A 156 10.85 10.43 3.90
CA VAL A 156 11.17 9.35 4.84
C VAL A 156 11.71 9.96 6.13
N SER A 157 10.85 10.68 6.87
CA SER A 157 11.26 11.36 8.10
C SER A 157 10.14 11.50 9.13
N LEU A 158 10.53 11.31 10.41
CA LEU A 158 9.67 11.60 11.57
C LEU A 158 9.46 13.11 11.81
N SER A 159 10.10 13.99 11.04
CA SER A 159 9.94 15.44 11.11
C SER A 159 9.49 16.06 9.77
N SER A 160 8.98 15.25 8.84
CA SER A 160 8.56 15.73 7.52
C SER A 160 7.50 16.84 7.59
N PRO A 161 7.74 18.01 6.97
CA PRO A 161 6.73 19.05 6.81
C PRO A 161 5.57 18.61 5.91
N LYS A 162 5.79 17.65 4.99
CA LYS A 162 4.72 17.12 4.11
C LYS A 162 3.69 16.33 4.91
N THR A 163 4.13 15.52 5.88
CA THR A 163 3.24 14.84 6.85
C THR A 163 2.34 15.84 7.55
N ASP A 164 2.94 16.91 8.08
CA ASP A 164 2.24 17.90 8.86
C ASP A 164 1.20 18.66 8.02
N ARG A 165 1.58 19.07 6.80
CA ARG A 165 0.65 19.70 5.84
C ARG A 165 -0.52 18.78 5.47
N ARG A 166 -0.24 17.49 5.21
CA ARG A 166 -1.27 16.50 4.84
C ARG A 166 -2.31 16.36 5.97
N ILE A 167 -1.85 16.22 7.20
CA ILE A 167 -2.73 16.00 8.36
C ILE A 167 -3.47 17.27 8.76
N LEU A 168 -2.84 18.45 8.67
CA LEU A 168 -3.52 19.74 8.86
C LEU A 168 -4.69 19.90 7.88
N MET A 169 -4.48 19.54 6.62
CA MET A 169 -5.55 19.60 5.61
C MET A 169 -6.73 18.67 5.97
N TRP A 170 -6.45 17.48 6.50
CA TRP A 170 -7.52 16.58 7.00
C TRP A 170 -8.29 17.22 8.15
N GLN A 171 -7.59 17.83 9.12
CA GLN A 171 -8.20 18.48 10.28
C GLN A 171 -9.11 19.65 9.90
N GLN A 172 -8.74 20.42 8.88
CA GLN A 172 -9.49 21.60 8.43
C GLN A 172 -10.86 21.26 7.81
N LYS A 173 -11.10 20.00 7.42
CA LYS A 173 -12.30 19.59 6.67
C LYS A 173 -12.93 18.36 7.31
N SER A 174 -13.97 18.56 8.12
CA SER A 174 -14.71 17.47 8.79
C SER A 174 -15.17 16.37 7.82
N ASP A 175 -15.69 16.77 6.67
CA ASP A 175 -16.17 15.85 5.64
C ASP A 175 -15.04 15.01 5.04
N TYR A 176 -13.83 15.55 5.02
CA TYR A 176 -12.65 14.83 4.54
C TYR A 176 -12.28 13.69 5.46
N ILE A 177 -12.35 13.90 6.78
CA ILE A 177 -12.10 12.84 7.78
C ILE A 177 -13.12 11.71 7.61
N ILE A 178 -14.39 12.04 7.38
CA ILE A 178 -15.45 11.05 7.15
C ILE A 178 -15.14 10.24 5.88
N LYS A 179 -14.79 10.91 4.78
CA LYS A 179 -14.41 10.24 3.52
C LYS A 179 -13.20 9.34 3.69
N LEU A 180 -12.15 9.80 4.38
CA LEU A 180 -10.96 9.00 4.69
C LEU A 180 -11.32 7.75 5.50
N ARG A 181 -12.19 7.87 6.49
CA ARG A 181 -12.66 6.71 7.29
C ARG A 181 -13.42 5.72 6.43
N ILE A 182 -14.36 6.19 5.61
CA ILE A 182 -15.14 5.33 4.70
C ILE A 182 -14.20 4.57 3.76
N ILE A 183 -13.30 5.28 3.08
CA ILE A 183 -12.41 4.64 2.11
C ILE A 183 -11.36 3.72 2.77
N SER A 184 -10.94 4.00 4.01
CA SER A 184 -10.09 3.09 4.78
C SER A 184 -10.80 1.76 5.08
N LYS A 185 -12.09 1.82 5.49
CA LYS A 185 -12.89 0.62 5.74
C LYS A 185 -13.19 -0.15 4.46
N GLU A 186 -13.51 0.56 3.38
CA GLU A 186 -13.76 -0.05 2.08
C GLU A 186 -12.51 -0.80 1.57
N LEU A 187 -11.33 -0.16 1.64
CA LEU A 187 -10.09 -0.81 1.26
C LEU A 187 -9.80 -2.05 2.12
N ALA A 188 -9.94 -1.94 3.45
CA ALA A 188 -9.76 -3.08 4.34
C ALA A 188 -10.72 -4.24 4.00
N TYR A 189 -11.98 -3.93 3.69
CA TYR A 189 -12.97 -4.93 3.27
C TYR A 189 -12.58 -5.60 1.94
N GLN A 190 -12.23 -4.84 0.90
CA GLN A 190 -11.88 -5.42 -0.41
C GLN A 190 -10.59 -6.23 -0.33
N LEU A 191 -9.60 -5.79 0.45
CA LEU A 191 -8.40 -6.56 0.73
C LEU A 191 -8.71 -7.88 1.44
N GLU A 192 -9.64 -7.88 2.40
CA GLU A 192 -10.08 -9.09 3.09
C GLU A 192 -10.80 -10.06 2.16
N GLN A 193 -11.62 -9.55 1.23
CA GLN A 193 -12.26 -10.38 0.21
C GLN A 193 -11.23 -10.99 -0.75
N TRP A 194 -10.26 -10.20 -1.20
CA TRP A 194 -9.18 -10.67 -2.05
C TRP A 194 -8.35 -11.75 -1.35
N ARG A 195 -8.00 -11.51 -0.08
CA ARG A 195 -7.29 -12.47 0.78
C ARG A 195 -8.02 -13.81 0.86
N LYS A 196 -9.33 -13.79 1.10
CA LYS A 196 -10.15 -15.01 1.28
C LYS A 196 -10.39 -15.80 -0.01
N LYS A 197 -10.48 -15.12 -1.16
CA LYS A 197 -10.87 -15.73 -2.43
C LYS A 197 -9.68 -16.18 -3.29
N GLU A 198 -8.53 -15.53 -3.11
CA GLU A 198 -7.35 -15.75 -3.93
C GLU A 198 -6.13 -16.08 -3.06
N LEU A 199 -5.78 -15.26 -2.07
CA LEU A 199 -4.46 -15.39 -1.44
C LEU A 199 -4.35 -16.53 -0.39
N ASN A 200 -5.44 -16.88 0.30
CA ASN A 200 -5.46 -17.83 1.41
C ASN A 200 -6.30 -19.10 1.12
N THR A 201 -6.43 -19.49 -0.15
CA THR A 201 -7.28 -20.63 -0.54
C THR A 201 -6.43 -21.82 -1.00
N SER A 202 -6.51 -22.95 -0.30
CA SER A 202 -5.81 -24.20 -0.66
C SER A 202 -6.34 -24.85 -1.96
N ARG A 203 -7.54 -24.47 -2.40
CA ARG A 203 -8.16 -24.85 -3.69
C ARG A 203 -8.34 -23.63 -4.59
N ARG A 204 -7.39 -22.70 -4.59
CA ARG A 204 -7.44 -21.53 -5.47
C ARG A 204 -7.52 -21.98 -6.93
N ASN A 205 -8.37 -21.32 -7.71
CA ASN A 205 -8.26 -21.37 -9.16
C ASN A 205 -7.27 -20.28 -9.62
N PRO A 206 -6.07 -20.64 -10.10
CA PRO A 206 -5.06 -19.68 -10.51
C PRO A 206 -5.54 -18.78 -11.67
N GLU A 207 -6.46 -19.26 -12.51
CA GLU A 207 -6.95 -18.55 -13.71
C GLU A 207 -7.93 -17.41 -13.39
N ILE A 208 -8.43 -17.31 -12.16
CA ILE A 208 -9.44 -16.30 -11.79
C ILE A 208 -8.82 -15.24 -10.88
N ALA A 209 -8.76 -14.01 -11.39
CA ALA A 209 -8.35 -12.84 -10.63
C ALA A 209 -9.52 -12.23 -9.85
N TYR A 210 -9.39 -12.10 -8.52
CA TYR A 210 -10.38 -11.49 -7.63
C TYR A 210 -9.95 -10.12 -7.07
N SER A 211 -8.79 -9.61 -7.48
CA SER A 211 -8.19 -8.38 -6.96
C SER A 211 -8.84 -7.07 -7.43
N ALA A 212 -9.59 -7.06 -8.53
CA ALA A 212 -9.96 -5.82 -9.24
C ALA A 212 -10.61 -4.76 -8.34
N LYS A 213 -11.52 -5.17 -7.43
CA LYS A 213 -12.15 -4.27 -6.46
C LYS A 213 -11.17 -3.76 -5.40
N ALA A 214 -10.19 -4.58 -5.00
CA ALA A 214 -9.14 -4.17 -4.08
C ALA A 214 -8.19 -3.15 -4.73
N GLU A 215 -7.88 -3.31 -6.03
CA GLU A 215 -7.05 -2.37 -6.81
C GLU A 215 -7.74 -1.00 -6.98
N GLU A 216 -9.05 -1.02 -7.25
CA GLU A 216 -9.87 0.19 -7.34
C GLU A 216 -9.95 0.91 -5.99
N ALA A 217 -10.30 0.18 -4.92
CA ALA A 217 -10.36 0.74 -3.57
C ALA A 217 -9.00 1.28 -3.12
N TYR A 218 -7.90 0.60 -3.46
CA TYR A 218 -6.55 1.06 -3.17
C TYR A 218 -6.26 2.39 -3.86
N SER A 219 -6.61 2.51 -5.14
CA SER A 219 -6.38 3.71 -5.93
C SER A 219 -7.18 4.90 -5.41
N LEU A 220 -8.44 4.67 -5.01
CA LEU A 220 -9.27 5.67 -4.36
C LEU A 220 -8.70 6.07 -2.99
N PHE A 221 -8.25 5.11 -2.19
CA PHE A 221 -7.61 5.38 -0.91
C PHE A 221 -6.36 6.23 -1.07
N VAL A 222 -5.44 5.86 -1.97
CA VAL A 222 -4.22 6.64 -2.25
C VAL A 222 -4.57 8.06 -2.66
N ARG A 223 -5.50 8.21 -3.60
CA ARG A 223 -5.92 9.53 -4.07
C ARG A 223 -6.47 10.39 -2.94
N MET A 224 -7.30 9.81 -2.06
CA MET A 224 -7.84 10.51 -0.89
C MET A 224 -6.80 10.73 0.21
N TYR A 225 -5.85 9.83 0.42
CA TYR A 225 -4.81 10.00 1.43
C TYR A 225 -3.87 11.15 1.07
N PHE A 226 -3.46 11.22 -0.20
CA PHE A 226 -2.54 12.23 -0.72
C PHE A 226 -3.23 13.50 -1.25
N ASN A 227 -4.56 13.53 -1.30
CA ASN A 227 -5.34 14.59 -1.90
C ASN A 227 -4.96 14.88 -3.36
N PHE A 228 -4.71 13.82 -4.14
CA PHE A 228 -4.43 13.96 -5.57
C PHE A 228 -5.70 14.37 -6.34
N ARG A 229 -5.52 15.25 -7.33
CA ARG A 229 -6.61 15.70 -8.19
C ARG A 229 -7.17 14.52 -9.00
N PRO A 230 -8.48 14.50 -9.32
CA PRO A 230 -8.99 13.57 -10.31
C PRO A 230 -8.21 13.72 -11.62
N PRO A 231 -8.00 12.62 -12.37
CA PRO A 231 -7.67 12.75 -13.78
C PRO A 231 -8.77 13.58 -14.47
N PRO A 232 -8.42 14.39 -15.48
CA PRO A 232 -9.44 15.10 -16.26
C PRO A 232 -10.46 14.09 -16.82
N PRO A 233 -11.74 14.47 -16.93
CA PRO A 233 -12.74 13.60 -17.53
C PRO A 233 -12.29 13.23 -18.96
N VAL A 234 -12.41 11.94 -19.29
CA VAL A 234 -12.18 11.49 -20.67
C VAL A 234 -13.22 12.19 -21.54
N PRO A 235 -12.82 12.90 -22.61
CA PRO A 235 -13.77 13.48 -23.55
C PRO A 235 -14.71 12.38 -24.04
N PRO A 236 -16.03 12.64 -24.16
CA PRO A 236 -16.93 11.67 -24.77
C PRO A 236 -16.42 11.31 -26.16
N GLU A 237 -16.44 10.01 -26.48
CA GLU A 237 -16.03 9.50 -27.80
C GLU A 237 -16.71 10.33 -28.90
N GLY A 238 -15.91 10.82 -29.86
CA GLY A 238 -16.40 11.67 -30.96
C GLY A 238 -16.15 13.17 -30.81
N LYS A 239 -15.44 13.63 -29.76
CA LYS A 239 -14.92 15.00 -29.68
C LYS A 239 -13.39 15.04 -29.77
N HIS A 240 -12.85 14.48 -30.84
CA HIS A 240 -11.54 14.88 -31.34
C HIS A 240 -11.79 15.84 -32.50
N LEU A 241 -11.52 17.13 -32.25
CA LEU A 241 -11.23 18.08 -33.32
C LEU A 241 -9.84 17.77 -33.87
#